data_AF-A0A842NYA2-F1
#
_entry.id   AF-A0A842NYA2-F1
#
_cell.length_a   1.000
_cell.length_b   1.000
_cell.length_c   1.000
_cell.angle_alpha   90.00
_cell.angle_beta   90.00
_cell.angle_gamma   90.00
#
_symmetry.space_group_name_H-M   'P 1'
#
loop_
_entity.id
_entity.type
_entity.pdbx_description
1 polymer ?
#
loop_
_entity_poly.entity_id
_entity_poly.type
_entity_poly.pdbx_seq_one_letter_code
_entity_poly.pdbx_strand_id
1 'polypeptide(L)'
;MISNSWNKTEGESISQKVMGRVKPDEPLKNKIDFAQKKLQFQISKLDGINDKLQKKHDVIFEKIVNAQRNNKPSYAQAYAGELTQVRKMKNMVSGAKLSMEQVKLRLDTVSELGDVVVTLSPCMAIIKGLSPSLSGIMPEANASMQDLSQILGDVMSGSSVGIGDSMSMPTETNADTLAILEEAHSVIAGQTKSSIPDVPDTLKQQIAQRKTDVFI
;
A
#
# COMPACT_ATOMS: atom_id res chain seq x y z
N MET A 1 58.49 27.44 35.85
CA MET A 1 58.07 26.16 36.44
C MET A 1 56.55 26.18 36.61
N ILE A 2 55.92 25.00 36.48
CA ILE A 2 54.51 24.69 36.15
C ILE A 2 53.47 25.07 37.22
N SER A 3 52.23 25.43 36.82
CA SER A 3 50.90 25.07 37.42
C SER A 3 49.78 25.79 36.61
N ASN A 4 48.80 25.13 35.96
CA ASN A 4 47.54 24.51 36.46
C ASN A 4 46.83 25.36 37.53
N SER A 5 45.53 25.68 37.51
CA SER A 5 44.36 25.33 36.68
C SER A 5 43.13 26.11 37.25
N TRP A 6 41.97 26.01 36.60
CA TRP A 6 40.59 26.24 37.10
C TRP A 6 39.87 27.59 36.89
N ASN A 7 38.97 27.53 35.89
CA ASN A 7 37.61 28.07 35.81
C ASN A 7 37.37 29.57 35.86
N LYS A 8 37.34 30.17 34.67
CA LYS A 8 36.56 31.38 34.38
C LYS A 8 35.28 30.97 33.65
N THR A 9 34.16 31.39 34.22
CA THR A 9 32.79 31.33 33.74
C THR A 9 32.58 32.09 32.43
N GLU A 10 31.53 31.68 31.73
CA GLU A 10 30.68 32.41 30.77
C GLU A 10 30.62 31.80 29.37
N GLY A 11 29.51 31.14 29.14
CA GLY A 11 29.07 30.62 27.86
C GLY A 11 27.64 30.14 28.06
N GLU A 12 26.69 30.96 27.63
CA GLU A 12 25.26 30.70 27.67
C GLU A 12 24.98 29.24 27.32
N SER A 13 24.31 28.54 28.24
CA SER A 13 24.08 27.12 28.12
C SER A 13 23.20 26.84 26.91
N ILE A 14 23.79 26.17 25.93
CA ILE A 14 23.11 25.59 24.75
C ILE A 14 21.87 24.79 25.18
N SER A 15 21.84 24.28 26.43
CA SER A 15 20.71 23.58 27.03
C SER A 15 19.41 24.41 27.15
N GLN A 16 19.45 25.75 27.15
CA GLN A 16 18.21 26.55 27.17
C GLN A 16 17.57 26.72 25.79
N LYS A 17 18.30 26.52 24.68
CA LYS A 17 17.75 26.64 23.32
C LYS A 17 17.09 25.34 22.82
N VAL A 18 17.31 24.22 23.49
CA VAL A 18 16.72 22.92 23.14
C VAL A 18 15.41 22.65 23.90
N MET A 19 15.16 23.34 25.02
CA MET A 19 13.94 23.15 25.82
C MET A 19 12.68 23.83 25.22
N GLY A 20 12.83 24.66 24.18
CA GLY A 20 11.75 25.50 23.62
C GLY A 20 10.97 24.91 22.44
N ARG A 21 11.18 23.64 22.06
CA ARG A 21 10.47 22.98 20.96
C ARG A 21 9.78 21.67 21.35
N VAL A 22 9.33 21.56 22.59
CA VAL A 22 8.31 20.57 22.93
C VAL A 22 6.94 21.21 22.72
N LYS A 23 6.61 21.53 21.45
CA LYS A 23 5.20 21.44 21.08
C LYS A 23 4.87 19.96 21.27
N PRO A 24 3.78 19.59 21.97
CA PRO A 24 3.31 18.22 21.87
C PRO A 24 3.13 17.97 20.39
N ASP A 25 3.98 17.10 19.86
CA ASP A 25 3.93 16.70 18.47
C ASP A 25 2.48 16.28 18.23
N GLU A 26 1.87 16.80 17.17
CA GLU A 26 0.48 16.50 16.84
C GLU A 26 0.25 14.99 16.95
N PRO A 27 -0.85 14.50 17.58
CA PRO A 27 -1.06 13.08 17.83
C PRO A 27 -0.72 12.26 16.59
N LEU A 28 0.00 11.15 16.75
CA LEU A 28 0.51 10.36 15.62
C LEU A 28 -0.58 10.03 14.59
N LYS A 29 -1.82 9.80 15.07
CA LYS A 29 -3.02 9.64 14.24
C LYS A 29 -3.26 10.81 13.28
N ASN A 30 -3.22 12.05 13.76
CA ASN A 30 -3.41 13.24 12.91
C ASN A 30 -2.33 13.34 11.82
N LYS A 31 -1.08 12.97 12.15
CA LYS A 31 0.02 12.94 11.17
C LYS A 31 -0.22 11.88 10.09
N ILE A 32 -0.68 10.69 10.48
CA ILE A 32 -1.05 9.60 9.57
C ILE A 32 -2.23 10.03 8.68
N ASP A 33 -3.30 10.57 9.26
CA ASP A 33 -4.48 11.05 8.53
C ASP A 33 -4.11 12.11 7.48
N PHE A 34 -3.23 13.04 7.86
CA PHE A 34 -2.73 14.07 6.96
C PHE A 34 -1.89 13.47 5.82
N ALA A 35 -1.03 12.49 6.12
CA ALA A 35 -0.24 11.78 5.13
C ALA A 35 -1.13 10.99 4.15
N GLN A 36 -2.13 10.26 4.64
CA GLN A 36 -3.10 9.53 3.83
C GLN A 36 -3.86 10.46 2.88
N LYS A 37 -4.36 11.60 3.38
CA LYS A 37 -5.05 12.62 2.56
C LYS A 37 -4.13 13.17 1.46
N LYS A 38 -2.87 13.47 1.79
CA LYS A 38 -1.89 13.92 0.82
C LYS A 38 -1.57 12.85 -0.23
N LEU A 39 -1.39 11.61 0.18
CA LEU A 39 -1.16 10.48 -0.74
C LEU A 39 -2.35 10.31 -1.69
N GLN A 40 -3.59 10.31 -1.17
CA GLN A 40 -4.81 10.20 -1.97
C GLN A 40 -4.89 11.31 -3.04
N PHE A 41 -4.54 12.54 -2.67
CA PHE A 41 -4.50 13.65 -3.61
C PHE A 41 -3.46 13.45 -4.72
N GLN A 42 -2.26 12.96 -4.38
CA GLN A 42 -1.22 12.69 -5.38
C GLN A 42 -1.58 11.50 -6.29
N ILE A 43 -2.16 10.43 -5.74
CA ILE A 43 -2.70 9.30 -6.51
C ILE A 43 -3.70 9.80 -7.56
N SER A 44 -4.65 10.63 -7.14
CA SER A 44 -5.67 11.21 -8.03
C SER A 44 -5.05 12.08 -9.14
N LYS A 45 -3.96 12.80 -8.84
CA LYS A 45 -3.20 13.55 -9.85
C LYS A 45 -2.49 12.63 -10.84
N LEU A 46 -1.88 11.55 -10.37
CA LEU A 46 -1.22 10.56 -11.22
C LEU A 46 -2.22 9.88 -12.16
N ASP A 47 -3.45 9.64 -11.70
CA ASP A 47 -4.55 9.17 -12.57
C ASP A 47 -4.84 10.17 -13.71
N GLY A 48 -5.01 11.44 -13.37
CA GLY A 48 -5.22 12.47 -14.39
C GLY A 48 -4.04 12.60 -15.37
N ILE A 49 -2.80 12.34 -14.93
CA ILE A 49 -1.62 12.30 -15.82
C ILE A 49 -1.65 11.05 -16.70
N ASN A 50 -1.98 9.89 -16.14
CA ASN A 50 -2.09 8.62 -16.87
C ASN A 50 -3.12 8.71 -17.99
N ASP A 51 -4.29 9.32 -17.74
CA ASP A 51 -5.33 9.56 -18.75
C ASP A 51 -4.85 10.49 -19.87
N LYS A 52 -4.09 11.55 -19.53
CA LYS A 52 -3.49 12.44 -20.53
C LYS A 52 -2.47 11.71 -21.40
N LEU A 53 -1.64 10.85 -20.80
CA LEU A 53 -0.68 10.03 -21.52
C LEU A 53 -1.36 9.01 -22.41
N GLN A 54 -2.49 8.43 -21.99
CA GLN A 54 -3.30 7.54 -22.82
C GLN A 54 -3.87 8.28 -24.04
N LYS A 55 -4.48 9.45 -23.85
CA LYS A 55 -4.96 10.28 -24.97
C LYS A 55 -3.82 10.65 -25.93
N LYS A 56 -2.64 11.00 -25.40
CA LYS A 56 -1.46 11.31 -26.22
C LYS A 56 -0.98 10.09 -27.00
N HIS A 57 -0.99 8.91 -26.39
CA HIS A 57 -0.70 7.64 -27.05
C HIS A 57 -1.60 7.42 -28.26
N ASP A 58 -2.92 7.55 -28.08
CA ASP A 58 -3.89 7.25 -29.12
C ASP A 58 -3.77 8.22 -30.30
N VAL A 59 -3.57 9.51 -30.03
CA VAL A 59 -3.33 10.52 -31.06
C VAL A 59 -2.06 10.23 -31.87
N ILE A 60 -0.96 9.86 -31.22
CA ILE A 60 0.28 9.53 -31.93
C ILE A 60 0.12 8.24 -32.72
N PHE A 61 -0.58 7.25 -32.18
CA PHE A 61 -0.85 6.00 -32.87
C PHE A 61 -1.65 6.22 -34.16
N GLU A 62 -2.69 7.05 -34.13
CA GLU A 62 -3.43 7.45 -35.33
C GLU A 62 -2.53 8.15 -36.36
N LYS A 63 -1.58 8.99 -35.93
CA LYS A 63 -0.59 9.60 -36.83
C LYS A 63 0.33 8.58 -37.48
N ILE A 64 0.74 7.54 -36.75
CA ILE A 64 1.53 6.42 -37.31
C ILE A 64 0.72 5.71 -38.39
N VAL A 65 -0.53 5.33 -38.09
CA VAL A 65 -1.43 4.64 -39.04
C VAL A 65 -1.64 5.49 -40.30
N ASN A 66 -1.90 6.80 -40.14
CA ASN A 66 -2.05 7.72 -41.26
C ASN A 66 -0.78 7.83 -42.11
N ALA A 67 0.39 7.96 -41.49
CA ALA A 67 1.67 8.00 -42.19
C ALA A 67 1.93 6.70 -42.98
N GLN A 68 1.60 5.54 -42.41
CA GLN A 68 1.70 4.25 -43.11
C GLN A 68 0.75 4.17 -44.31
N ARG A 69 -0.52 4.54 -44.14
CA ARG A 69 -1.52 4.54 -45.24
C ARG A 69 -1.10 5.43 -46.42
N ASN A 70 -0.41 6.53 -46.13
CA ASN A 70 0.06 7.48 -47.14
C ASN A 70 1.48 7.16 -47.66
N ASN A 71 2.02 5.97 -47.39
CA ASN A 71 3.37 5.55 -47.79
C ASN A 71 4.47 6.53 -47.37
N LYS A 72 4.39 7.05 -46.13
CA LYS A 72 5.38 7.98 -45.54
C LYS A 72 6.17 7.29 -44.42
N PRO A 73 7.12 6.39 -44.74
CA PRO A 73 7.78 5.53 -43.75
C PRO A 73 8.62 6.31 -42.72
N SER A 74 9.35 7.35 -43.14
CA SER A 74 10.17 8.16 -42.23
C SER A 74 9.33 8.88 -41.16
N TYR A 75 8.13 9.37 -41.53
CA TYR A 75 7.20 9.99 -40.58
C TYR A 75 6.62 8.95 -39.61
N ALA A 76 6.22 7.78 -40.11
CA ALA A 76 5.73 6.69 -39.27
C ALA A 76 6.78 6.26 -38.23
N GLN A 77 8.05 6.14 -38.66
CA GLN A 77 9.17 5.80 -37.77
C GLN A 77 9.41 6.88 -36.70
N ALA A 78 9.40 8.16 -37.08
CA ALA A 78 9.56 9.27 -36.13
C ALA A 78 8.43 9.28 -35.07
N TYR A 79 7.17 9.12 -35.49
CA TYR A 79 6.04 9.05 -34.56
C TYR A 79 6.10 7.81 -33.65
N ALA A 80 6.55 6.66 -34.15
CA ALA A 80 6.74 5.46 -33.34
C ALA A 80 7.80 5.66 -32.23
N GLY A 81 8.86 6.43 -32.51
CA GLY A 81 9.84 6.84 -31.51
C GLY A 81 9.21 7.64 -30.36
N GLU A 82 8.40 8.65 -30.67
CA GLU A 82 7.67 9.43 -29.67
C GLU A 82 6.65 8.55 -28.89
N LEU A 83 5.95 7.65 -29.57
CA LEU A 83 5.00 6.74 -28.93
C LEU A 83 5.69 5.84 -27.89
N THR A 84 6.90 5.37 -28.21
CA THR A 84 7.72 4.58 -27.29
C THR A 84 8.05 5.37 -26.04
N GLN A 85 8.37 6.66 -26.18
CA GLN A 85 8.65 7.54 -25.05
C GLN A 85 7.39 7.78 -24.20
N VAL A 86 6.22 8.00 -24.83
CA VAL A 86 4.94 8.12 -24.12
C VAL A 86 4.62 6.85 -23.32
N ARG A 87 4.88 5.65 -23.88
CA ARG A 87 4.71 4.38 -23.16
C ARG A 87 5.63 4.25 -21.95
N LYS A 88 6.90 4.66 -22.08
CA LYS A 88 7.84 4.69 -20.93
C LYS A 88 7.34 5.61 -19.83
N MET A 89 6.89 6.82 -20.19
CA MET A 89 6.30 7.77 -19.23
C MET A 89 5.06 7.19 -18.55
N LYS A 90 4.17 6.53 -19.32
CA LYS A 90 2.97 5.89 -18.79
C LYS A 90 3.32 4.84 -17.75
N ASN A 91 4.24 3.92 -18.06
CA ASN A 91 4.67 2.87 -17.14
C ASN A 91 5.29 3.45 -15.86
N MET A 92 6.08 4.51 -15.97
CA MET A 92 6.66 5.20 -14.80
C MET A 92 5.56 5.82 -13.92
N VAL A 93 4.57 6.49 -14.51
CA VAL A 93 3.44 7.08 -13.78
C VAL A 93 2.60 6.00 -13.11
N SER A 94 2.29 4.90 -13.81
CA SER A 94 1.56 3.76 -13.24
C SER A 94 2.32 3.11 -12.09
N GLY A 95 3.64 2.91 -12.23
CA GLY A 95 4.48 2.38 -11.15
C GLY A 95 4.52 3.29 -9.93
N ALA A 96 4.68 4.61 -10.13
CA ALA A 96 4.65 5.58 -9.04
C ALA A 96 3.28 5.59 -8.32
N LYS A 97 2.19 5.50 -9.09
CA LYS A 97 0.83 5.42 -8.53
C LYS A 97 0.68 4.19 -7.65
N LEU A 98 1.04 3.01 -8.16
CA LEU A 98 0.97 1.75 -7.42
C LEU A 98 1.76 1.81 -6.12
N SER A 99 2.98 2.35 -6.14
CA SER A 99 3.79 2.52 -4.94
C SER A 99 3.13 3.43 -3.91
N MET A 100 2.50 4.54 -4.34
CA MET A 100 1.76 5.43 -3.43
C MET A 100 0.52 4.75 -2.84
N GLU A 101 -0.20 3.94 -3.62
CA GLU A 101 -1.34 3.15 -3.15
C GLU A 101 -0.91 2.14 -2.08
N GLN A 102 0.20 1.44 -2.30
CA GLN A 102 0.73 0.49 -1.32
C GLN A 102 1.14 1.17 -0.01
N VAL A 103 1.82 2.32 -0.08
CA VAL A 103 2.16 3.09 1.14
C VAL A 103 0.91 3.55 1.87
N LYS A 104 -0.12 4.00 1.14
CA LYS A 104 -1.39 4.39 1.75
C LYS A 104 -2.04 3.21 2.49
N LEU A 105 -2.12 2.03 1.87
CA LEU A 105 -2.67 0.82 2.51
C LEU A 105 -1.92 0.47 3.80
N ARG A 106 -0.58 0.57 3.81
CA ARG A 106 0.22 0.35 5.02
C ARG A 106 -0.11 1.36 6.12
N LEU A 107 -0.29 2.64 5.77
CA LEU A 107 -0.70 3.67 6.73
C LEU A 107 -2.12 3.42 7.27
N ASP A 108 -3.04 2.94 6.44
CA ASP A 108 -4.39 2.54 6.87
C ASP A 108 -4.29 1.43 7.95
N THR A 109 -3.50 0.38 7.71
CA THR A 109 -3.24 -0.67 8.72
C THR A 109 -2.60 -0.13 10.00
N VAL A 110 -1.60 0.76 9.89
CA VAL A 110 -0.97 1.38 11.07
C VAL A 110 -1.98 2.19 11.88
N SER A 111 -2.89 2.90 11.22
CA SER A 111 -3.97 3.63 11.89
C SER A 111 -4.92 2.69 12.61
N GLU A 112 -5.35 1.60 11.98
CA GLU A 112 -6.24 0.59 12.56
C GLU A 112 -5.62 -0.06 13.81
N LEU A 113 -4.35 -0.45 13.74
CA LEU A 113 -3.61 -0.99 14.89
C LEU A 113 -3.44 0.06 16.00
N GLY A 114 -3.28 1.33 15.65
CA GLY A 114 -3.29 2.44 16.60
C GLY A 114 -4.59 2.53 17.40
N ASP A 115 -5.74 2.32 16.76
CA ASP A 115 -7.05 2.34 17.41
C ASP A 115 -7.25 1.14 18.36
N VAL A 116 -6.68 -0.03 18.01
CA VAL A 116 -6.62 -1.19 18.91
C VAL A 116 -5.82 -0.86 20.17
N VAL A 117 -4.66 -0.21 20.03
CA VAL A 117 -3.83 0.20 21.17
C VAL A 117 -4.60 1.15 22.10
N VAL A 118 -5.28 2.17 21.54
CA VAL A 118 -6.10 3.10 22.33
C VAL A 118 -7.22 2.38 23.09
N THR A 119 -7.82 1.36 22.47
CA THR A 119 -8.93 0.58 23.05
C THR A 119 -8.46 -0.37 24.16
N LEU A 120 -7.31 -1.03 23.99
CA LEU A 120 -6.80 -2.04 24.93
C LEU A 120 -5.97 -1.45 26.08
N SER A 121 -5.41 -0.25 25.90
CA SER A 121 -4.55 0.38 26.91
C SER A 121 -5.21 0.54 28.29
N PRO A 122 -6.48 0.98 28.41
CA PRO A 122 -7.16 1.06 29.71
C PRO A 122 -7.35 -0.31 30.37
N CYS A 123 -7.64 -1.36 29.60
CA CYS A 123 -7.81 -2.73 30.10
C CYS A 123 -6.50 -3.24 30.73
N MET A 124 -5.37 -2.98 30.08
CA MET A 124 -4.05 -3.36 30.61
C MET A 124 -3.70 -2.61 31.90
N ALA A 125 -4.08 -1.33 32.00
CA ALA A 125 -3.88 -0.55 33.22
C ALA A 125 -4.68 -1.11 34.41
N ILE A 126 -5.93 -1.53 34.18
CA ILE A 126 -6.79 -2.14 35.20
C ILE A 126 -6.18 -3.46 35.70
N ILE A 127 -5.78 -4.35 34.79
CA ILE A 127 -5.22 -5.66 35.14
C ILE A 127 -3.92 -5.51 35.94
N LYS A 128 -3.02 -4.61 35.49
CA LYS A 128 -1.78 -4.30 36.22
C LYS A 128 -2.04 -3.68 37.59
N GLY A 129 -3.10 -2.88 37.73
CA GLY A 129 -3.48 -2.27 39.01
C GLY A 129 -4.09 -3.26 40.01
N LEU A 130 -4.80 -4.29 39.54
CA LEU A 130 -5.45 -5.29 40.40
C LEU A 130 -4.51 -6.42 40.85
N SER A 131 -3.52 -6.79 40.04
CA SER A 131 -2.60 -7.90 40.34
C SER A 131 -1.95 -7.82 41.73
N PRO A 132 -1.40 -6.68 42.20
CA PRO A 132 -0.81 -6.58 43.54
C PRO A 132 -1.81 -6.78 44.69
N SER A 133 -3.08 -6.45 44.48
CA SER A 133 -4.13 -6.61 45.50
C SER A 133 -4.56 -8.07 45.62
N LEU A 134 -4.55 -8.80 44.49
CA LEU A 134 -4.91 -10.22 44.43
C LEU A 134 -3.77 -11.13 44.87
N SER A 135 -2.50 -10.73 44.70
CA SER A 135 -1.35 -11.56 45.05
C SER A 135 -1.27 -11.92 46.54
N GLY A 136 -1.81 -11.07 47.42
CA GLY A 136 -1.83 -11.31 48.87
C GLY A 136 -3.09 -12.01 49.40
N ILE A 137 -4.17 -12.08 48.60
CA ILE A 137 -5.49 -12.55 49.07
C ILE A 137 -5.94 -13.80 48.30
N MET A 138 -5.70 -13.86 46.99
CA MET A 138 -6.17 -14.93 46.10
C MET A 138 -5.14 -15.24 45.01
N PRO A 139 -4.16 -16.12 45.30
CA PRO A 139 -3.04 -16.44 44.40
C PRO A 139 -3.47 -16.92 43.01
N GLU A 140 -4.51 -17.74 42.92
CA GLU A 140 -5.04 -18.28 41.67
C GLU A 140 -5.60 -17.18 40.77
N ALA A 141 -6.33 -16.22 41.35
CA ALA A 141 -6.85 -15.08 40.59
C ALA A 141 -5.73 -14.12 40.15
N ASN A 142 -4.66 -13.99 40.94
CA ASN A 142 -3.48 -13.26 40.52
C ASN A 142 -2.76 -13.93 39.32
N ALA A 143 -2.66 -15.27 39.31
CA ALA A 143 -2.10 -15.99 38.16
C ALA A 143 -2.91 -15.72 36.88
N SER A 144 -4.25 -15.79 36.93
CA SER A 144 -5.10 -15.45 35.79
C SER A 144 -4.94 -13.99 35.33
N MET A 145 -4.72 -13.04 36.24
CA MET A 145 -4.44 -11.64 35.87
C MET A 145 -3.09 -11.49 35.16
N GLN A 146 -2.07 -12.27 35.55
CA GLN A 146 -0.77 -12.26 34.88
C GLN A 146 -0.88 -12.83 33.46
N ASP A 147 -1.61 -13.94 33.28
CA ASP A 147 -1.88 -14.53 31.97
C ASP A 147 -2.61 -13.53 31.05
N LEU A 148 -3.64 -12.85 31.57
CA LEU A 148 -4.36 -11.83 30.81
C LEU A 148 -3.46 -10.63 30.45
N SER A 149 -2.60 -10.20 31.38
CA SER A 149 -1.63 -9.13 31.10
C SER A 149 -0.62 -9.56 30.03
N GLN A 150 -0.23 -10.84 29.99
CA GLN A 150 0.67 -11.36 28.97
C GLN A 150 -0.02 -11.40 27.61
N ILE A 151 -1.24 -11.94 27.51
CA ILE A 151 -2.02 -11.98 26.27
C ILE A 151 -2.26 -10.58 25.72
N LEU A 152 -2.69 -9.63 26.56
CA LEU A 152 -2.88 -8.24 26.14
C LEU A 152 -1.56 -7.57 25.74
N GLY A 153 -0.47 -7.89 26.45
CA GLY A 153 0.88 -7.45 26.09
C GLY A 153 1.30 -7.96 24.71
N ASP A 154 1.05 -9.23 24.41
CA ASP A 154 1.37 -9.86 23.13
C ASP A 154 0.53 -9.25 22.00
N VAL A 155 -0.76 -8.99 22.23
CA VAL A 155 -1.63 -8.30 21.26
C VAL A 155 -1.17 -6.87 21.02
N MET A 156 -0.82 -6.12 22.07
CA MET A 156 -0.32 -4.74 21.93
C MET A 156 1.06 -4.70 21.26
N SER A 157 1.93 -5.66 21.55
CA SER A 157 3.26 -5.79 20.95
C SER A 157 3.17 -6.20 19.48
N GLY A 158 2.32 -7.17 19.14
CA GLY A 158 2.03 -7.56 17.76
C GLY A 158 1.32 -6.47 16.95
N SER A 159 0.57 -5.59 17.62
CA SER A 159 -0.05 -4.40 17.01
C SER A 159 0.95 -3.24 16.84
N SER A 160 2.08 -3.26 17.55
CA SER A 160 3.15 -2.31 17.30
C SER A 160 3.85 -2.74 16.01
N VAL A 161 3.57 -2.03 14.92
CA VAL A 161 4.35 -2.17 13.69
C VAL A 161 5.77 -1.75 14.04
N GLY A 162 6.63 -2.72 14.31
CA GLY A 162 8.04 -2.48 14.54
C GLY A 162 8.58 -1.75 13.32
N ILE A 163 9.01 -0.50 13.52
CA ILE A 163 9.68 0.34 12.51
C ILE A 163 10.90 -0.36 11.88
N GLY A 164 11.35 -1.49 12.44
CA GLY A 164 12.43 -2.34 11.95
C GLY A 164 12.05 -3.38 10.89
N ASP A 165 10.77 -3.68 10.65
CA ASP A 165 10.39 -4.40 9.43
C ASP A 165 10.34 -3.36 8.31
N SER A 166 11.43 -3.32 7.56
CA SER A 166 11.79 -2.24 6.65
C SER A 166 10.59 -1.75 5.85
N MET A 167 10.38 -0.43 5.83
CA MET A 167 9.53 0.27 4.84
C MET A 167 10.06 0.09 3.39
N SER A 168 11.00 -0.84 3.17
CA SER A 168 11.34 -1.38 1.88
C SER A 168 10.11 -2.07 1.30
N MET A 169 9.67 -1.56 0.16
CA MET A 169 8.77 -2.28 -0.75
C MET A 169 9.37 -3.67 -0.96
N PRO A 170 8.71 -4.76 -0.53
CA PRO A 170 9.25 -6.10 -0.75
C PRO A 170 9.28 -6.32 -2.27
N THR A 171 10.48 -6.35 -2.83
CA THR A 171 10.71 -6.78 -4.22
C THR A 171 10.58 -8.28 -4.37
N GLU A 172 10.46 -9.02 -3.26
CA GLU A 172 10.37 -10.47 -3.24
C GLU A 172 8.96 -10.91 -2.84
N THR A 173 8.28 -11.61 -3.75
CA THR A 173 7.04 -12.35 -3.50
C THR A 173 7.32 -13.55 -2.61
N ASN A 174 6.73 -13.60 -1.42
CA ASN A 174 6.76 -14.79 -0.57
C ASN A 174 5.67 -15.80 -0.99
N ALA A 175 5.77 -17.04 -0.49
CA ALA A 175 4.86 -18.13 -0.86
C ALA A 175 3.39 -17.81 -0.58
N ASP A 176 3.10 -17.15 0.54
CA ASP A 176 1.74 -16.73 0.91
C ASP A 176 1.18 -15.70 -0.06
N THR A 177 1.99 -14.73 -0.48
CA THR A 177 1.58 -13.73 -1.49
C THR A 177 1.26 -14.41 -2.82
N LEU A 178 2.05 -15.42 -3.24
CA LEU A 178 1.78 -16.18 -4.46
C LEU A 178 0.48 -16.99 -4.36
N ALA A 179 0.22 -17.63 -3.23
CA ALA A 179 -1.03 -18.36 -3.00
C ALA A 179 -2.26 -17.44 -3.06
N ILE A 180 -2.17 -16.25 -2.44
CA ILE A 180 -3.24 -15.23 -2.49
C ILE A 180 -3.45 -14.74 -3.94
N LEU A 181 -2.38 -14.52 -4.70
CA LEU A 181 -2.49 -14.14 -6.11
C LEU A 181 -3.14 -15.26 -6.94
N GLU A 182 -2.81 -16.52 -6.70
CA GLU A 182 -3.43 -17.68 -7.36
C GLU A 182 -4.91 -17.81 -7.02
N GLU A 183 -5.30 -17.58 -5.77
CA GLU A 183 -6.70 -17.52 -5.36
C GLU A 183 -7.43 -16.40 -6.12
N ALA A 184 -6.85 -15.20 -6.18
CA ALA A 184 -7.41 -14.08 -6.93
C ALA A 184 -7.55 -14.40 -8.43
N HIS A 185 -6.56 -15.05 -9.04
CA HIS A 185 -6.63 -15.54 -10.42
C HIS A 185 -7.75 -16.55 -10.62
N SER A 186 -7.94 -17.47 -9.66
CA SER A 186 -9.01 -18.48 -9.71
C SER A 186 -10.40 -17.85 -9.69
N VAL A 187 -10.60 -16.77 -8.92
CA VAL A 187 -11.85 -15.99 -8.91
C VAL A 187 -12.13 -15.37 -10.28
N ILE A 188 -11.12 -14.74 -10.91
CA ILE A 188 -11.25 -14.14 -12.26
C ILE A 188 -11.56 -15.22 -13.31
N ALA A 189 -10.88 -16.36 -13.26
CA ALA A 189 -11.12 -17.47 -14.18
C ALA A 189 -12.53 -18.07 -14.01
N GLY A 190 -13.02 -18.17 -12.77
CA GLY A 190 -14.39 -18.59 -12.45
C GLY A 190 -15.44 -17.64 -13.03
N GLN A 191 -15.24 -16.33 -12.90
CA GLN A 191 -16.11 -15.32 -13.52
C GLN A 191 -16.06 -15.33 -15.05
N THR A 192 -14.90 -15.62 -15.64
CA THR A 192 -14.75 -15.71 -17.10
C THR A 192 -15.52 -16.91 -17.67
N LYS A 193 -15.54 -18.05 -16.95
CA LYS A 193 -16.34 -19.23 -17.37
C LYS A 193 -17.84 -18.99 -17.32
N SER A 194 -18.36 -18.18 -16.38
CA SER A 194 -19.78 -17.85 -16.32
C SER A 194 -20.21 -16.75 -17.29
N SER A 195 -19.25 -15.96 -17.80
CA SER A 195 -19.51 -14.83 -18.71
C SER A 195 -19.32 -15.17 -20.19
N ILE A 196 -18.81 -16.35 -20.53
CA ILE A 196 -18.79 -16.84 -21.92
C ILE A 196 -20.24 -17.19 -22.31
N PRO A 197 -20.86 -16.47 -23.26
CA PRO A 197 -22.17 -16.82 -23.74
C PRO A 197 -22.09 -18.17 -24.45
N ASP A 198 -23.05 -19.06 -24.20
CA ASP A 198 -23.19 -20.27 -24.98
C ASP A 198 -23.29 -19.93 -26.47
N VAL A 199 -22.70 -20.79 -27.31
CA VAL A 199 -22.77 -20.64 -28.77
C VAL A 199 -24.25 -20.54 -29.17
N PRO A 200 -24.67 -19.48 -29.89
CA PRO A 200 -26.06 -19.29 -30.27
C PRO A 200 -26.63 -20.54 -30.93
N ASP A 201 -27.83 -20.98 -30.53
CA ASP A 201 -28.43 -22.21 -31.05
C ASP A 201 -28.68 -22.14 -32.58
N THR A 202 -28.77 -20.93 -33.12
CA THR A 202 -28.82 -20.67 -34.57
C THR A 202 -27.54 -21.13 -35.28
N LEU A 203 -26.38 -20.94 -34.66
CA LEU A 203 -25.08 -21.40 -35.18
C LEU A 203 -24.94 -22.93 -35.05
N LYS A 204 -25.46 -23.51 -33.97
CA LYS A 204 -25.51 -24.97 -33.79
C LYS A 204 -26.39 -25.64 -34.84
N GLN A 205 -27.55 -25.06 -35.15
CA GLN A 205 -28.45 -25.56 -36.21
C GLN A 205 -27.84 -25.45 -37.60
N GLN A 206 -27.17 -24.34 -37.92
CA GLN A 206 -26.50 -24.17 -39.22
C GLN A 206 -25.36 -25.18 -39.42
N ILE A 207 -24.59 -25.50 -38.37
CA ILE A 207 -23.53 -26.52 -38.45
C ILE A 207 -24.12 -27.93 -38.66
N ALA A 208 -25.27 -28.22 -38.04
CA ALA A 208 -25.96 -29.50 -38.21
C ALA A 208 -26.58 -29.66 -39.62
N GLN A 209 -27.16 -28.60 -40.16
CA GLN A 209 -27.72 -28.57 -41.53
C GLN A 209 -26.61 -28.69 -42.59
N ARG A 210 -25.49 -27.97 -42.41
CA ARG A 210 -24.36 -28.07 -43.33
C ARG A 210 -23.71 -29.46 -43.35
N LYS A 211 -23.77 -30.20 -42.24
CA LYS A 211 -23.31 -31.59 -42.20
C LYS A 211 -24.24 -32.55 -42.91
N THR A 212 -25.54 -32.25 -43.03
CA THR A 212 -26.49 -33.12 -43.72
C THR A 212 -26.47 -32.92 -45.24
N ASP A 213 -26.19 -31.70 -45.69
CA ASP A 213 -26.06 -31.37 -47.13
C ASP A 213 -24.77 -31.92 -47.80
N VAL A 214 -23.76 -32.30 -47.02
CA VAL A 214 -22.49 -32.86 -47.55
C VAL A 214 -22.57 -34.37 -47.81
N PHE A 215 -23.65 -35.03 -47.36
CA PHE A 215 -23.86 -36.47 -47.55
C PHE A 215 -25.02 -36.82 -48.51
N ILE A 216 -25.44 -35.87 -49.36
CA ILE A 216 -26.38 -36.10 -50.47
C ILE A 216 -25.67 -35.88 -51.80
#